data_AF-A0A9X2Y9G6-F1
#
_entry.id   AF-A0A9X2Y9G6-F1
#
_cell.length_a   1.000
_cell.length_b   1.000
_cell.length_c   1.000
_cell.angle_alpha   90.00
_cell.angle_beta   90.00
_cell.angle_gamma   90.00
#
_symmetry.space_group_name_H-M   'P 1'
#
loop_
_entity.id
_entity.type
_entity.pdbx_description
1 polymer ?
#
loop_
_entity_poly.entity_id
_entity_poly.type
_entity_poly.pdbx_seq_one_letter_code
_entity_poly.pdbx_strand_id
1 'polypeptide(L)' 'LELLNRLWKLVSLRLNFFTPTKKPVGYTTTANGRRKRIYDKPATPWQRLQASGLLEAQQLSNVADRIEGINPADL' A
#
# COMPACT_ATOMS: atom_id res chain seq x y z
N LEU A 1 -7.07 2.41 26.63
CA LEU A 1 -6.93 1.83 25.26
C LEU A 1 -7.76 2.53 24.20
N GLU A 2 -8.80 3.29 24.55
CA GLU A 2 -9.71 3.91 23.59
C GLU A 2 -9.04 4.81 22.54
N LEU A 3 -8.16 5.72 22.96
CA LEU A 3 -7.44 6.61 22.05
C LEU A 3 -6.58 5.84 21.05
N LEU A 4 -5.87 4.82 21.50
CA LEU A 4 -5.04 3.98 20.64
C LEU A 4 -5.88 3.26 19.58
N ASN A 5 -7.06 2.75 19.95
CA ASN A 5 -7.97 2.10 19.01
C ASN A 5 -8.51 3.06 17.95
N ARG A 6 -8.75 4.33 18.31
CA ARG A 6 -9.16 5.38 17.37
C ARG A 6 -8.02 5.72 16.41
N LEU A 7 -6.81 5.96 16.93
CA LEU A 7 -5.62 6.26 16.12
C LEU A 7 -5.25 5.11 15.17
N TRP A 8 -5.35 3.87 15.63
CA TRP A 8 -5.01 2.70 14.83
C TRP A 8 -5.87 2.60 13.56
N LYS A 9 -7.16 2.94 13.64
CA LYS A 9 -8.04 2.96 12.45
C LYS A 9 -7.53 3.93 11.39
N LEU A 10 -7.11 5.14 11.78
CA LEU A 10 -6.57 6.16 10.87
C LEU A 10 -5.23 5.75 10.28
N VAL A 11 -4.31 5.24 11.12
CA VAL A 11 -3.00 4.75 10.67
C VAL A 11 -3.16 3.59 9.68
N SER A 12 -4.06 2.66 9.98
CA SER A 12 -4.37 1.53 9.09
C SER A 12 -4.91 2.00 7.75
N LEU A 13 -5.83 2.98 7.73
CA LEU A 13 -6.34 3.56 6.48
C LEU A 13 -5.21 4.20 5.67
N ARG A 14 -4.44 5.09 6.31
CA ARG A 14 -3.34 5.81 5.65
C ARG A 14 -2.31 4.87 5.04
N LEU A 15 -1.83 3.88 5.80
CA LEU A 15 -0.74 3.02 5.36
C LEU A 15 -1.18 2.00 4.30
N ASN A 16 -2.40 1.47 4.38
CA ASN A 16 -2.85 0.42 3.47
C ASN A 16 -3.42 0.95 2.16
N PHE A 17 -4.09 2.11 2.19
CA PHE A 17 -4.88 2.59 1.04
C PHE A 17 -4.30 3.85 0.39
N PHE A 18 -3.65 4.74 1.16
CA PHE A 18 -3.27 6.07 0.65
C PHE A 18 -1.76 6.30 0.56
N THR A 19 -0.94 5.44 1.17
CA THR A 19 0.53 5.58 1.16
C THR A 19 1.15 4.58 0.18
N PRO A 20 1.67 5.03 -0.98
CA PRO A 20 2.34 4.14 -1.91
C PRO A 20 3.73 3.74 -1.38
N THR A 21 4.10 2.48 -1.57
CA THR A 21 5.39 1.93 -1.13
C THR A 21 6.16 1.36 -2.33
N LYS A 22 7.49 1.49 -2.30
CA LYS A 22 8.40 0.85 -3.27
C LYS A 22 8.99 -0.40 -2.64
N LYS A 23 9.02 -1.50 -3.39
CA LYS A 23 9.66 -2.76 -2.99
C LYS A 23 10.88 -3.04 -3.88
N PRO A 24 11.96 -3.59 -3.32
CA PRO A 24 13.08 -4.04 -4.13
C PRO A 24 12.66 -5.25 -4.96
N VAL A 25 12.83 -5.18 -6.27
CA VAL A 25 12.49 -6.25 -7.24
C VAL A 25 13.72 -6.92 -7.82
N GLY A 26 14.90 -6.35 -7.59
CA GLY A 26 16.14 -6.92 -8.10
C GLY A 26 17.35 -6.11 -7.68
N TYR A 27 18.48 -6.48 -8.27
CA TYR A 27 19.76 -5.83 -8.03
C TYR A 27 20.48 -5.61 -9.36
N THR A 28 21.18 -4.51 -9.45
CA THR A 28 22.13 -4.19 -10.52
C THR A 28 23.48 -3.86 -9.92
N THR A 29 24.47 -3.67 -10.76
CA THR A 29 25.83 -3.30 -10.36
C THR A 29 26.15 -1.93 -10.95
N THR A 30 26.70 -1.03 -10.13
CA THR A 30 27.18 0.27 -10.61
C THR A 30 28.47 0.12 -11.40
N ALA A 31 28.87 1.15 -12.15
CA ALA A 31 30.13 1.14 -12.91
C ALA A 31 31.36 0.78 -12.04
N ASN A 32 31.33 1.11 -10.75
CA ASN A 32 32.42 0.84 -9.80
C ASN A 32 32.25 -0.51 -9.07
N GLY A 33 31.40 -1.41 -9.57
CA GLY A 33 31.21 -2.76 -9.01
C GLY A 33 30.30 -2.85 -7.78
N ARG A 34 29.67 -1.74 -7.32
CA ARG A 34 28.82 -1.77 -6.12
C ARG A 34 27.41 -2.27 -6.44
N ARG A 35 26.87 -3.12 -5.59
CA ARG A 35 25.50 -3.63 -5.71
C ARG A 35 24.47 -2.51 -5.41
N LYS A 36 23.52 -2.29 -6.32
CA LYS A 36 22.45 -1.30 -6.23
C LYS A 36 21.09 -2.00 -6.34
N ARG A 37 20.14 -1.64 -5.46
CA ARG A 37 18.76 -2.16 -5.52
C ARG A 37 17.98 -1.52 -6.68
N ILE A 38 17.21 -2.34 -7.39
CA ILE A 38 16.18 -1.89 -8.33
C ILE A 38 14.85 -1.98 -7.60
N TYR A 39 14.07 -0.90 -7.67
CA TYR A 39 12.75 -0.81 -7.06
C TYR A 39 11.67 -0.82 -8.13
N ASP A 40 10.50 -1.31 -7.77
CA ASP A 40 9.31 -1.19 -8.61
C ASP A 40 8.73 0.24 -8.63
N LYS A 41 7.68 0.39 -9.44
CA LYS A 41 6.83 1.58 -9.39
C LYS A 41 6.09 1.59 -8.04
N PRO A 42 5.97 2.76 -7.38
CA PRO A 42 5.21 2.88 -6.14
C PRO A 42 3.78 2.35 -6.31
N ALA A 43 3.35 1.51 -5.38
CA ALA A 43 1.97 1.04 -5.29
C ALA A 43 1.56 0.90 -3.82
N THR A 44 0.30 1.20 -3.51
CA THR A 44 -0.25 1.01 -2.17
C THR A 44 -0.39 -0.48 -1.85
N PRO A 45 -0.36 -0.88 -0.57
CA PRO A 45 -0.66 -2.26 -0.19
C PRO A 45 -1.98 -2.77 -0.78
N TRP A 46 -3.02 -1.91 -0.83
CA TRP A 46 -4.29 -2.22 -1.48
C TRP A 46 -4.15 -2.53 -2.97
N GLN A 47 -3.47 -1.68 -3.74
CA GLN A 47 -3.22 -1.92 -5.17
C GLN A 47 -2.45 -3.23 -5.42
N ARG A 48 -1.51 -3.57 -4.52
CA ARG A 48 -0.75 -4.82 -4.59
C ARG A 48 -1.63 -6.04 -4.30
N LEU A 49 -2.59 -5.91 -3.37
CA LEU A 49 -3.55 -6.97 -3.07
C LEU A 49 -4.55 -7.18 -4.21
N GLN A 50 -4.96 -6.11 -4.90
CA GLN A 50 -5.75 -6.21 -6.13
C GLN A 50 -4.97 -6.96 -7.22
N ALA A 51 -3.68 -6.63 -7.40
CA ALA A 51 -2.83 -7.26 -8.41
C ALA A 51 -2.44 -8.71 -8.09
N SER A 52 -2.59 -9.18 -6.84
CA SER A 52 -2.22 -10.55 -6.47
C SER A 52 -3.24 -11.60 -6.91
N GLY A 53 -4.48 -11.19 -7.23
CA GLY A 53 -5.56 -12.10 -7.62
C GLY A 53 -6.05 -13.02 -6.49
N LEU A 54 -5.68 -12.74 -5.24
CA LEU A 54 -6.06 -13.57 -4.08
C LEU A 54 -7.50 -13.33 -3.60
N LEU A 55 -8.09 -12.19 -3.96
CA LEU A 55 -9.44 -11.81 -3.55
C LEU A 55 -10.43 -12.01 -4.68
N GLU A 56 -11.64 -12.44 -4.32
CA GLU A 56 -12.77 -12.49 -5.23
C GLU A 56 -13.29 -11.07 -5.55
N ALA A 57 -13.96 -10.92 -6.69
CA ALA A 57 -14.49 -9.63 -7.14
C ALA A 57 -15.43 -8.97 -6.09
N GLN A 58 -16.25 -9.77 -5.39
CA GLN A 58 -17.12 -9.26 -4.35
C GLN A 58 -16.33 -8.69 -3.15
N GLN A 59 -15.25 -9.36 -2.76
CA GLN A 59 -14.38 -8.88 -1.67
C GLN A 59 -13.67 -7.59 -2.05
N LEU A 60 -13.27 -7.46 -3.32
CA LEU A 60 -12.69 -6.23 -3.85
C LEU A 60 -13.68 -5.06 -3.82
N SER A 61 -14.92 -5.30 -4.25
CA SER A 61 -15.99 -4.28 -4.22
C SER A 61 -16.25 -3.81 -2.80
N ASN A 62 -16.47 -4.73 -1.86
CA ASN A 62 -16.79 -4.38 -0.47
C ASN A 62 -15.72 -3.49 0.18
N VAL A 63 -14.44 -3.71 -0.16
CA VAL A 63 -13.35 -2.88 0.36
C VAL A 63 -13.27 -1.54 -0.37
N ALA A 64 -13.52 -1.51 -1.68
CA ALA A 64 -13.58 -0.29 -2.47
C ALA A 64 -14.69 0.66 -1.96
N ASP A 65 -15.89 0.13 -1.72
CA ASP A 65 -17.04 0.89 -1.22
C ASP A 65 -16.74 1.50 0.16
N ARG A 66 -15.98 0.79 1.01
CA ARG A 66 -15.58 1.28 2.33
C ARG A 66 -14.62 2.47 2.27
N ILE A 67 -13.77 2.55 1.25
CA ILE A 67 -12.77 3.62 1.11
C ILE A 67 -13.24 4.75 0.19
N GLU A 68 -14.32 4.53 -0.55
CA GLU A 68 -14.92 5.53 -1.42
C GLU A 68 -15.33 6.77 -0.61
N GLY A 69 -15.04 7.95 -1.15
CA GLY A 69 -15.35 9.24 -0.51
C GLY A 69 -14.44 9.64 0.65
N ILE A 70 -13.47 8.80 1.06
CA ILE A 70 -12.48 9.21 2.07
C ILE A 70 -11.42 10.10 1.42
N ASN A 71 -11.42 11.38 1.79
CA ASN A 71 -10.34 12.30 1.44
C ASN A 71 -9.16 12.11 2.42
N PRO A 72 -7.97 11.68 1.95
CA PRO A 72 -6.82 11.47 2.83
C PRO A 72 -6.28 12.75 3.49
N ALA A 73 -6.66 13.94 3.00
CA ALA A 73 -6.29 15.20 3.64
C ALA A 73 -7.11 15.52 4.90
N ASP A 74 -8.26 14.87 5.07
CA ASP A 74 -9.19 15.09 6.18
C ASP A 74 -9.02 14.05 7.31
N LEU A 75 -8.00 13.18 7.21
CA LEU A 75 -7.67 12.10 8.16
C LEU A 75 -6.81 12.53 9.35
#